data_AF-K0IAJ2-F1
#
_entry.id   AF-K0IAJ2-F1
#
_cell.length_a   1.000
_cell.length_b   1.000
_cell.length_c   1.000
_cell.angle_alpha   90.00
_cell.angle_beta   90.00
_cell.angle_gamma   90.00
#
_symmetry.space_group_name_H-M   'P 1'
#
loop_
_entity.id
_entity.type
_entity.pdbx_description
1 polymer ?
#
loop_
_entity_poly.entity_id
_entity_poly.type
_entity_poly.pdbx_seq_one_letter_code
_entity_poly.pdbx_strand_id
1 'polypeptide(L)'
;MDLERFTADVTSLSGRMSAGESEEVVQRMDFVKNRLIDLYSRNLVKINHSAMELVCAKHLIHYGYQVDVEKQLTDILVCDVYAEKGDGAAIVEIETGFIPPEHALDPLSYYAARIASKIGRYSKYANKFVLATPPVSVLPIPELFRRPPKDRRASEIKEVKALCDRYYKNPPVTEDEILNGRLHVIYIINIDAGKVVEMDVDSYFDQVGGMLSTGMDL
;
A
#
# COMPACT_ATOMS: atom_id res chain seq x y z
N MET A 1 2.74 -15.89 20.52
CA MET A 1 3.37 -15.41 19.27
C MET A 1 4.41 -16.44 18.90
N ASP A 2 4.37 -16.96 17.68
CA ASP A 2 5.24 -18.06 17.24
C ASP A 2 6.37 -17.50 16.38
N LEU A 3 7.41 -16.99 17.04
CA LEU A 3 8.55 -16.33 16.37
C LEU A 3 9.36 -17.31 15.53
N GLU A 4 9.50 -18.56 15.97
CA GLU A 4 10.20 -19.59 15.21
C GLU A 4 9.49 -19.88 13.88
N ARG A 5 8.16 -20.08 13.93
CA ARG A 5 7.37 -20.27 12.71
C ARG A 5 7.40 -19.05 11.80
N PHE A 6 7.20 -17.85 12.33
CA PHE A 6 7.28 -16.63 11.52
C PHE A 6 8.64 -16.50 10.83
N THR A 7 9.73 -16.72 11.56
CA THR A 7 11.10 -16.67 11.04
C THR A 7 11.30 -17.71 9.94
N ALA A 8 10.82 -18.93 10.13
CA ALA A 8 10.89 -20.00 9.13
C ALA A 8 10.10 -19.62 7.85
N ASP A 9 8.89 -19.08 8.01
CA ASP A 9 8.02 -18.69 6.90
C ASP A 9 8.66 -17.57 6.05
N VAL A 10 9.11 -16.47 6.68
CA VAL A 10 9.74 -15.36 5.95
C VAL A 10 11.11 -15.72 5.36
N THR A 11 11.86 -16.61 6.02
CA THR A 11 13.14 -17.11 5.49
C THR A 11 12.93 -17.98 4.27
N SER A 12 11.97 -18.90 4.33
CA SER A 12 11.58 -19.75 3.20
C SER A 12 11.09 -18.91 2.01
N LEU A 13 10.23 -17.92 2.28
CA LEU A 13 9.70 -17.03 1.26
C LEU A 13 10.79 -16.16 0.62
N SER A 14 11.65 -15.53 1.42
CA SER A 14 12.79 -14.73 0.92
C SER A 14 13.79 -15.57 0.12
N GLY A 15 14.10 -16.79 0.60
CA GLY A 15 15.00 -17.72 -0.09
C GLY A 15 14.47 -18.16 -1.45
N ARG A 16 13.17 -18.49 -1.55
CA ARG A 16 12.52 -18.80 -2.84
C ARG A 16 12.57 -17.61 -3.80
N MET A 17 12.34 -16.40 -3.28
CA MET A 17 12.34 -15.17 -4.06
C MET A 17 13.72 -14.76 -4.54
N SER A 18 14.77 -15.08 -3.80
CA SER A 18 16.15 -14.68 -4.10
C SER A 18 16.95 -15.79 -4.80
N ALA A 19 16.30 -16.91 -5.13
CA ALA A 19 16.96 -18.03 -5.80
C ALA A 19 17.43 -17.64 -7.21
N GLY A 20 18.73 -17.75 -7.46
CA GLY A 20 19.34 -17.38 -8.74
C GLY A 20 19.60 -15.88 -8.91
N GLU A 21 19.30 -15.07 -7.88
CA GLU A 21 19.61 -13.64 -7.88
C GLU A 21 21.09 -13.37 -7.59
N SER A 22 21.53 -12.15 -7.90
CA SER A 22 22.87 -11.69 -7.53
C SER A 22 23.04 -11.61 -6.01
N GLU A 23 24.28 -11.74 -5.53
CA GLU A 23 24.60 -11.64 -4.10
C GLU A 23 24.15 -10.30 -3.49
N GLU A 24 24.23 -9.20 -4.24
CA GLU A 24 23.72 -7.90 -3.81
C GLU A 24 22.21 -7.92 -3.52
N VAL A 25 21.41 -8.51 -4.43
CA VAL A 25 19.96 -8.63 -4.26
C VAL A 25 19.64 -9.51 -3.07
N VAL A 26 20.35 -10.64 -2.90
CA VAL A 26 20.18 -11.55 -1.74
C VAL A 26 20.44 -10.80 -0.43
N GLN A 27 21.53 -10.04 -0.34
CA GLN A 27 21.87 -9.26 0.87
C GLN A 27 20.81 -8.20 1.20
N ARG A 28 20.27 -7.52 0.19
CA ARG A 28 19.21 -6.51 0.36
C ARG A 28 17.88 -7.15 0.78
N MET A 29 17.55 -8.32 0.24
CA MET A 29 16.40 -9.11 0.67
C MET A 29 16.56 -9.62 2.11
N ASP A 30 17.77 -10.03 2.50
CA ASP A 30 18.08 -10.46 3.86
C ASP A 30 17.94 -9.32 4.88
N PHE A 31 18.33 -8.09 4.51
CA PHE A 31 18.07 -6.91 5.33
C PHE A 31 16.59 -6.74 5.64
N VAL A 32 15.74 -6.74 4.60
CA VAL A 32 14.27 -6.58 4.76
C VAL A 32 13.68 -7.73 5.58
N LYS A 33 14.07 -8.98 5.29
CA LYS A 33 13.65 -10.16 6.06
C LYS A 33 13.99 -10.02 7.54
N ASN A 34 15.23 -9.67 7.87
CA ASN A 34 15.68 -9.53 9.26
C ASN A 34 14.95 -8.40 9.97
N ARG A 35 14.65 -7.30 9.26
CA ARG A 35 13.82 -6.21 9.77
C ARG A 35 12.41 -6.67 10.14
N LEU A 36 11.76 -7.47 9.28
CA LEU A 36 10.44 -8.05 9.56
C LEU A 36 10.45 -9.00 10.76
N ILE A 37 11.51 -9.81 10.93
CA ILE A 37 11.69 -10.68 12.10
C ILE A 37 11.76 -9.84 13.39
N ASP A 38 12.55 -8.78 13.38
CA ASP A 38 12.68 -7.85 14.50
C ASP A 38 11.35 -7.15 14.83
N LEU A 39 10.63 -6.65 13.82
CA LEU A 39 9.30 -6.06 13.98
C LEU A 39 8.27 -7.07 14.54
N TYR A 40 8.31 -8.32 14.06
CA TYR A 40 7.41 -9.37 14.54
C TYR A 40 7.71 -9.71 16.00
N SER A 41 8.98 -9.75 16.41
CA SER A 41 9.36 -9.97 17.82
C SER A 41 8.78 -8.93 18.78
N ARG A 42 8.43 -7.75 18.26
CA ARG A 42 7.79 -6.64 18.96
C ARG A 42 6.27 -6.57 18.77
N ASN A 43 5.67 -7.58 18.14
CA ASN A 43 4.24 -7.68 17.77
C ASN A 43 3.76 -6.59 16.80
N LEU A 44 4.65 -5.99 16.01
CA LEU A 44 4.30 -4.86 15.15
C LEU A 44 3.75 -5.29 13.78
N VAL A 45 4.07 -6.51 13.32
CA VAL A 45 3.65 -7.02 12.00
C VAL A 45 2.99 -8.39 12.08
N LYS A 46 2.39 -8.84 10.98
CA LYS A 46 1.76 -10.16 10.81
C LYS A 46 2.23 -10.80 9.50
N ILE A 47 2.30 -12.13 9.48
CA ILE A 47 2.85 -12.90 8.35
C ILE A 47 2.18 -12.59 7.01
N ASN A 48 0.85 -12.42 6.99
CA ASN A 48 0.14 -12.14 5.74
C ASN A 48 0.61 -10.83 5.10
N HIS A 49 0.81 -9.78 5.91
CA HIS A 49 1.26 -8.48 5.45
C HIS A 49 2.76 -8.54 5.09
N SER A 50 3.57 -9.13 5.96
CA SER A 50 5.03 -9.28 5.76
C SER A 50 5.40 -10.09 4.52
N ALA A 51 4.58 -11.05 4.12
CA ALA A 51 4.77 -11.74 2.84
C ALA A 51 4.64 -10.79 1.65
N MET A 52 3.64 -9.91 1.65
CA MET A 52 3.42 -8.91 0.60
C MET A 52 4.49 -7.82 0.62
N GLU A 53 4.93 -7.38 1.81
CA GLU A 53 6.05 -6.44 1.97
C GLU A 53 7.33 -6.98 1.33
N LEU A 54 7.66 -8.26 1.53
CA LEU A 54 8.82 -8.90 0.90
C LEU A 54 8.71 -8.95 -0.63
N VAL A 55 7.52 -9.24 -1.18
CA VAL A 55 7.32 -9.25 -2.64
C VAL A 55 7.49 -7.85 -3.24
N CYS A 56 6.93 -6.83 -2.60
CA CYS A 56 7.11 -5.44 -2.99
C CYS A 56 8.58 -5.01 -2.86
N ALA A 57 9.27 -5.40 -1.79
CA ALA A 57 10.67 -5.10 -1.57
C ALA A 57 11.55 -5.70 -2.67
N LYS A 58 11.35 -6.98 -3.00
CA LYS A 58 12.06 -7.65 -4.11
C LYS A 58 11.91 -6.85 -5.41
N HIS A 59 10.68 -6.50 -5.76
CA HIS A 59 10.37 -5.75 -6.97
C HIS A 59 11.11 -4.42 -7.02
N LEU A 60 11.11 -3.66 -5.93
CA LEU A 60 11.80 -2.37 -5.82
C LEU A 60 13.33 -2.51 -5.82
N ILE A 61 13.88 -3.53 -5.15
CA ILE A 61 15.31 -3.84 -5.15
C ILE A 61 15.81 -4.09 -6.57
N HIS A 62 15.04 -4.82 -7.41
CA HIS A 62 15.38 -5.02 -8.83
C HIS A 62 15.44 -3.73 -9.64
N TYR A 63 14.62 -2.73 -9.30
CA TYR A 63 14.71 -1.41 -9.89
C TYR A 63 15.82 -0.54 -9.27
N GLY A 64 16.62 -1.09 -8.36
CA GLY A 64 17.77 -0.43 -7.74
C GLY A 64 17.41 0.37 -6.48
N TYR A 65 16.20 0.28 -5.94
CA TYR A 65 15.80 1.03 -4.74
C TYR A 65 16.31 0.39 -3.45
N GLN A 66 16.90 1.18 -2.56
CA GLN A 66 17.13 0.75 -1.17
C GLN A 66 15.79 0.70 -0.45
N VAL A 67 15.46 -0.42 0.19
CA VAL A 67 14.13 -0.66 0.75
C VAL A 67 14.20 -0.83 2.27
N ASP A 68 13.26 -0.19 2.96
CA ASP A 68 12.93 -0.41 4.36
C ASP A 68 11.43 -0.70 4.49
N VAL A 69 11.02 -1.34 5.57
CA VAL A 69 9.64 -1.74 5.84
C VAL A 69 9.19 -1.22 7.20
N GLU A 70 7.90 -0.90 7.30
CA GLU A 70 7.32 -0.25 8.47
C GLU A 70 8.11 1.02 8.86
N LYS A 71 8.40 1.88 7.86
CA LYS A 71 9.19 3.10 8.07
C LYS A 71 8.31 4.20 8.65
N GLN A 72 8.73 4.76 9.79
CA GLN A 72 8.08 5.93 10.39
C GLN A 72 8.30 7.16 9.51
N LEU A 73 7.20 7.80 9.07
CA LEU A 73 7.21 9.04 8.28
C LEU A 73 6.99 10.29 9.13
N THR A 74 6.15 10.16 10.15
CA THR A 74 5.83 11.19 11.17
C THR A 74 5.47 10.48 12.47
N ASP A 75 5.22 11.20 13.57
CA ASP A 75 4.82 10.59 14.85
C ASP A 75 3.59 9.66 14.78
N ILE A 76 2.74 9.81 13.76
CA ILE A 76 1.48 9.07 13.63
C ILE A 76 1.38 8.22 12.34
N LEU A 77 2.32 8.37 11.41
CA LEU A 77 2.31 7.63 10.13
C LEU A 77 3.52 6.73 10.03
N VAL A 78 3.25 5.44 9.84
CA VAL A 78 4.19 4.41 9.44
C VAL A 78 3.71 3.89 8.09
N CYS A 79 4.60 3.81 7.10
CA CYS A 79 4.27 3.21 5.81
C CYS A 79 4.77 1.78 5.69
N ASP A 80 4.06 0.98 4.91
CA ASP A 80 4.32 -0.46 4.77
C ASP A 80 5.69 -0.70 4.12
N VAL A 81 5.93 -0.13 2.93
CA VAL A 81 7.22 -0.24 2.24
C VAL A 81 7.71 1.13 1.80
N TYR A 82 8.93 1.46 2.21
CA TYR A 82 9.61 2.69 1.84
C TYR A 82 10.84 2.38 0.99
N ALA A 83 11.03 3.12 -0.09
CA ALA A 83 12.08 2.84 -1.06
C ALA A 83 12.78 4.11 -1.54
N GLU A 84 14.10 4.18 -1.45
CA GLU A 84 14.92 5.33 -1.86
C GLU A 84 15.76 4.99 -3.10
N LYS A 85 15.83 5.92 -4.05
CA LYS A 85 16.74 5.84 -5.19
C LYS A 85 17.17 7.24 -5.62
N GLY A 86 18.45 7.56 -5.43
CA GLY A 86 18.94 8.93 -5.58
C GLY A 86 18.22 9.86 -4.60
N ASP A 87 17.77 11.03 -5.06
CA ASP A 87 17.03 12.00 -4.25
C ASP A 87 15.51 11.74 -4.20
N GLY A 88 15.06 10.62 -4.80
CA GLY A 88 13.66 10.26 -4.90
C GLY A 88 13.23 9.16 -3.94
N ALA A 89 12.01 9.25 -3.43
CA ALA A 89 11.37 8.23 -2.61
C ALA A 89 10.14 7.63 -3.30
N ALA A 90 9.96 6.33 -3.14
CA ALA A 90 8.73 5.61 -3.41
C ALA A 90 8.14 5.07 -2.11
N ILE A 91 6.83 5.17 -1.96
CA ILE A 91 6.08 4.60 -0.83
C ILE A 91 5.03 3.66 -1.42
N VAL A 92 4.97 2.45 -0.88
CA VAL A 92 3.95 1.46 -1.20
C VAL A 92 3.11 1.21 0.04
N GLU A 93 1.82 1.46 -0.07
CA GLU A 93 0.83 1.09 0.94
C GLU A 93 0.04 -0.14 0.48
N ILE A 94 0.08 -1.20 1.26
CA ILE A 94 -0.50 -2.51 0.98
C ILE A 94 -1.89 -2.59 1.59
N GLU A 95 -2.87 -2.96 0.77
CA GLU A 95 -4.27 -3.10 1.12
C GLU A 95 -4.75 -4.52 0.83
N THR A 96 -5.16 -5.20 1.90
CA THR A 96 -5.50 -6.63 1.88
C THR A 96 -7.00 -6.89 1.70
N GLY A 97 -7.82 -5.83 1.70
CA GLY A 97 -9.27 -5.94 1.74
C GLY A 97 -9.85 -6.29 3.11
N PHE A 98 -9.04 -6.30 4.18
CA PHE A 98 -9.55 -6.55 5.53
C PHE A 98 -10.49 -5.44 6.01
N ILE A 99 -11.74 -5.79 6.31
CA ILE A 99 -12.73 -4.89 6.90
C ILE A 99 -12.94 -5.30 8.37
N PRO A 100 -12.75 -4.37 9.32
CA PRO A 100 -13.04 -4.61 10.73
C PRO A 100 -14.53 -4.93 10.96
N PRO A 101 -14.87 -5.79 11.94
CA PRO A 101 -16.26 -6.18 12.22
C PRO A 101 -17.22 -5.00 12.49
N GLU A 102 -16.73 -3.90 13.07
CA GLU A 102 -17.49 -2.68 13.31
C GLU A 102 -17.99 -1.99 12.04
N HIS A 103 -17.40 -2.30 10.89
CA HIS A 103 -17.76 -1.78 9.57
C HIS A 103 -18.44 -2.83 8.68
N ALA A 104 -18.99 -3.90 9.28
CA ALA A 104 -19.66 -4.97 8.56
C ALA A 104 -20.92 -4.50 7.79
N LEU A 105 -21.55 -3.40 8.22
CA LEU A 105 -22.77 -2.86 7.61
C LEU A 105 -22.51 -1.72 6.61
N ASP A 106 -21.28 -1.22 6.53
CA ASP A 106 -20.85 -0.17 5.59
C ASP A 106 -19.44 -0.41 5.02
N PRO A 107 -19.10 -1.65 4.61
CA PRO A 107 -17.72 -2.05 4.34
C PRO A 107 -17.09 -1.28 3.17
N LEU A 108 -17.88 -0.98 2.13
CA LEU A 108 -17.41 -0.27 0.94
C LEU A 108 -17.11 1.20 1.24
N SER A 109 -17.95 1.86 2.02
CA SER A 109 -17.72 3.25 2.44
C SER A 109 -16.48 3.35 3.33
N TYR A 110 -16.34 2.43 4.29
CA TYR A 110 -15.15 2.36 5.11
C TYR A 110 -13.89 2.13 4.29
N TYR A 111 -13.92 1.17 3.35
CA TYR A 111 -12.75 0.84 2.55
C TYR A 111 -12.36 2.00 1.62
N ALA A 112 -13.33 2.62 0.94
CA ALA A 112 -13.08 3.81 0.13
C ALA A 112 -12.49 4.97 0.95
N ALA A 113 -12.99 5.18 2.18
CA ALA A 113 -12.44 6.17 3.09
C ALA A 113 -11.00 5.85 3.50
N ARG A 114 -10.67 4.57 3.72
CA ARG A 114 -9.30 4.10 4.02
C ARG A 114 -8.37 4.40 2.87
N ILE A 115 -8.74 4.00 1.67
CA ILE A 115 -7.95 4.25 0.45
C ILE A 115 -7.71 5.76 0.27
N ALA A 116 -8.77 6.57 0.39
CA ALA A 116 -8.67 8.02 0.28
C ALA A 116 -7.73 8.62 1.34
N SER A 117 -7.86 8.18 2.59
CA SER A 117 -7.02 8.61 3.71
C SER A 117 -5.55 8.28 3.47
N LYS A 118 -5.25 7.06 2.98
CA LYS A 118 -3.89 6.65 2.63
C LYS A 118 -3.31 7.50 1.50
N ILE A 119 -4.03 7.66 0.39
CA ILE A 119 -3.58 8.50 -0.73
C ILE A 119 -3.31 9.93 -0.24
N GLY A 120 -4.26 10.54 0.48
CA GLY A 120 -4.13 11.93 0.93
C GLY A 120 -2.98 12.16 1.91
N ARG A 121 -2.75 11.22 2.83
CA ARG A 121 -1.75 11.40 3.90
C ARG A 121 -0.34 10.99 3.53
N TYR A 122 -0.20 9.90 2.79
CA TYR A 122 1.11 9.27 2.57
C TYR A 122 1.80 9.81 1.32
N SER A 123 1.03 10.14 0.28
CA SER A 123 1.61 10.50 -1.02
C SER A 123 2.50 11.75 -0.99
N LYS A 124 2.29 12.66 -0.03
CA LYS A 124 3.14 13.86 0.15
C LYS A 124 4.58 13.54 0.58
N TYR A 125 4.84 12.34 1.08
CA TYR A 125 6.18 11.88 1.49
C TYR A 125 6.89 11.06 0.39
N ALA A 126 6.32 10.99 -0.82
CA ALA A 126 6.88 10.21 -1.92
C ALA A 126 6.84 10.97 -3.25
N ASN A 127 7.84 10.71 -4.09
CA ASN A 127 7.82 11.06 -5.51
C ASN A 127 7.00 10.04 -6.31
N LYS A 128 6.98 8.77 -5.87
CA LYS A 128 6.15 7.70 -6.44
C LYS A 128 5.35 7.02 -5.31
N PHE A 129 4.09 7.43 -5.14
CA PHE A 129 3.15 6.78 -4.24
C PHE A 129 2.38 5.67 -4.93
N VAL A 130 2.34 4.51 -4.31
CA VAL A 130 1.79 3.26 -4.83
C VAL A 130 0.79 2.69 -3.84
N LEU A 131 -0.37 2.26 -4.34
CA LEU A 131 -1.22 1.32 -3.61
C LEU A 131 -0.93 -0.09 -4.12
N ALA A 132 -0.82 -1.05 -3.23
CA ALA A 132 -0.58 -2.44 -3.59
C ALA A 132 -1.66 -3.35 -3.02
N THR A 133 -2.06 -4.37 -3.75
CA THR A 133 -3.14 -5.27 -3.34
C THR A 133 -2.96 -6.65 -3.96
N PRO A 134 -3.37 -7.75 -3.30
CA PRO A 134 -3.39 -9.06 -3.96
C PRO A 134 -4.47 -9.09 -5.05
N PRO A 135 -4.37 -9.99 -6.06
CA PRO A 135 -5.32 -10.08 -7.18
C PRO A 135 -6.74 -10.48 -6.79
N VAL A 136 -6.97 -10.82 -5.52
CA VAL A 136 -8.27 -11.21 -4.96
C VAL A 136 -9.05 -10.03 -4.38
N SER A 137 -8.50 -8.81 -4.44
CA SER A 137 -9.13 -7.59 -3.91
C SER A 137 -9.20 -6.50 -4.98
N VAL A 138 -10.28 -5.74 -4.95
CA VAL A 138 -10.45 -4.51 -5.74
C VAL A 138 -10.41 -3.32 -4.77
N LEU A 139 -9.62 -2.31 -5.11
CA LEU A 139 -9.46 -1.07 -4.36
C LEU A 139 -10.54 -0.08 -4.79
N PRO A 140 -11.46 0.31 -3.90
CA PRO A 140 -12.45 1.34 -4.18
C PRO A 140 -11.81 2.74 -4.12
N ILE A 141 -10.95 3.05 -5.10
CA ILE A 141 -10.25 4.32 -5.20
C ILE A 141 -11.25 5.40 -5.63
N PRO A 142 -11.41 6.52 -4.89
CA PRO A 142 -12.26 7.61 -5.35
C PRO A 142 -11.79 8.20 -6.68
N GLU A 143 -12.73 8.41 -7.61
CA GLU A 143 -12.47 8.84 -9.00
C GLU A 143 -11.63 10.11 -9.10
N LEU A 144 -11.72 11.03 -8.13
CA LEU A 144 -10.92 12.26 -8.15
C LEU A 144 -9.40 11.99 -8.13
N PHE A 145 -8.95 10.84 -7.60
CA PHE A 145 -7.54 10.45 -7.58
C PHE A 145 -7.05 9.92 -8.92
N ARG A 146 -7.94 9.63 -9.88
CA ARG A 146 -7.59 9.41 -11.29
C ARG A 146 -7.00 10.67 -11.92
N ARG A 147 -7.40 11.85 -11.44
CA ARG A 147 -7.02 13.15 -11.99
C ARG A 147 -5.92 13.85 -11.18
N PRO A 148 -5.05 14.66 -11.82
CA PRO A 148 -4.09 15.48 -11.12
C PRO A 148 -4.80 16.58 -10.28
N PRO A 149 -4.16 17.12 -9.23
CA PRO A 149 -4.78 18.10 -8.31
C PRO A 149 -5.48 19.28 -8.99
N LYS A 150 -4.87 19.82 -10.05
CA LYS A 150 -5.39 20.97 -10.81
C LYS A 150 -6.75 20.74 -11.49
N ASP A 151 -7.11 19.48 -11.75
CA ASP A 151 -8.32 19.10 -12.49
C ASP A 151 -9.42 18.55 -11.55
N ARG A 152 -9.24 18.66 -10.23
CA ARG A 152 -10.20 18.20 -9.23
C ARG A 152 -11.22 19.28 -8.89
N ARG A 153 -12.49 18.90 -8.81
CA ARG A 153 -13.57 19.84 -8.46
C ARG A 153 -13.69 19.97 -6.95
N ALA A 154 -13.98 21.18 -6.49
CA ALA A 154 -14.19 21.45 -5.06
C ALA A 154 -15.33 20.61 -4.45
N SER A 155 -16.37 20.27 -5.22
CA SER A 155 -17.45 19.39 -4.76
C SER A 155 -16.97 17.97 -4.46
N GLU A 156 -16.14 17.39 -5.33
CA GLU A 156 -15.60 16.03 -5.17
C GLU A 156 -14.66 15.94 -3.97
N ILE A 157 -13.86 16.99 -3.75
CA ILE A 157 -12.98 17.09 -2.58
C ILE A 157 -13.81 17.07 -1.28
N LYS A 158 -14.92 17.84 -1.25
CA LYS A 158 -15.83 17.87 -0.11
C LYS A 158 -16.54 16.54 0.11
N GLU A 159 -16.93 15.84 -0.96
CA GLU A 159 -17.55 14.51 -0.88
C GLU A 159 -16.58 13.49 -0.26
N VAL A 160 -15.34 13.44 -0.74
CA VAL A 160 -14.32 12.54 -0.16
C VAL A 160 -13.93 12.95 1.24
N LYS A 161 -13.89 14.25 1.55
CA LYS A 161 -13.68 14.75 2.91
C LYS A 161 -14.78 14.26 3.85
N ALA A 162 -16.04 14.39 3.45
CA ALA A 162 -17.19 13.93 4.23
C ALA A 162 -17.19 12.40 4.39
N LEU A 163 -16.71 11.66 3.38
CA LEU A 163 -16.49 10.22 3.48
C LEU A 163 -15.39 9.90 4.52
N CYS A 164 -14.22 10.54 4.44
CA CYS A 164 -13.14 10.32 5.40
C CYS A 164 -13.55 10.69 6.84
N ASP A 165 -14.27 11.79 7.05
CA ASP A 165 -14.69 12.26 8.38
C ASP A 165 -15.62 11.29 9.11
N ARG A 166 -16.32 10.41 8.39
CA ARG A 166 -17.12 9.34 9.00
C ARG A 166 -16.25 8.36 9.79
N TYR A 167 -15.02 8.10 9.32
CA TYR A 167 -14.18 7.00 9.82
C TYR A 167 -12.83 7.45 10.41
N TYR A 168 -12.29 8.59 9.98
CA TYR A 168 -10.95 9.09 10.33
C TYR A 168 -11.06 10.46 11.00
N LYS A 169 -11.08 10.48 12.34
CA LYS A 169 -11.27 11.71 13.13
C LYS A 169 -10.03 12.18 13.91
N ASN A 170 -9.06 11.30 14.15
CA ASN A 170 -7.91 11.58 15.02
C ASN A 170 -6.56 11.18 14.38
N PRO A 171 -5.86 12.11 13.70
CA PRO A 171 -6.41 13.38 13.22
C PRO A 171 -7.43 13.16 12.08
N PRO A 172 -8.20 14.19 11.68
CA PRO A 172 -8.99 14.13 10.45
C PRO A 172 -8.10 14.25 9.21
N VAL A 173 -8.57 13.79 8.05
CA VAL A 173 -7.91 14.04 6.75
C VAL A 173 -8.33 15.43 6.28
N THR A 174 -7.39 16.29 5.89
CA THR A 174 -7.71 17.66 5.47
C THR A 174 -8.14 17.72 3.99
N GLU A 175 -8.88 18.77 3.60
CA GLU A 175 -9.19 19.00 2.19
C GLU A 175 -7.93 19.23 1.35
N ASP A 176 -6.89 19.85 1.92
CA ASP A 176 -5.60 20.04 1.26
C ASP A 176 -4.87 18.71 1.00
N GLU A 177 -4.89 17.79 1.97
CA GLU A 177 -4.37 16.43 1.77
C GLU A 177 -5.13 15.68 0.68
N ILE A 178 -6.45 15.83 0.61
CA ILE A 178 -7.28 15.21 -0.45
C ILE A 178 -7.00 15.86 -1.81
N LEU A 179 -6.90 17.19 -1.88
CA LEU A 179 -6.61 17.93 -3.11
C LEU A 179 -5.24 17.54 -3.67
N ASN A 180 -4.22 17.51 -2.82
CA ASN A 180 -2.83 17.30 -3.23
C ASN A 180 -2.42 15.83 -3.28
N GLY A 181 -3.24 14.92 -2.74
CA GLY A 181 -2.94 13.49 -2.73
C GLY A 181 -2.76 12.91 -4.13
N ARG A 182 -1.69 12.14 -4.36
CA ARG A 182 -1.37 11.57 -5.68
C ARG A 182 -1.24 10.05 -5.59
N LEU A 183 -1.87 9.36 -6.53
CA LEU A 183 -1.65 7.95 -6.80
C LEU A 183 -0.94 7.82 -8.14
N HIS A 184 0.17 7.10 -8.19
CA HIS A 184 0.99 7.01 -9.41
C HIS A 184 0.83 5.66 -10.12
N VAL A 185 0.70 4.59 -9.35
CA VAL A 185 0.60 3.22 -9.87
C VAL A 185 -0.09 2.34 -8.82
N ILE A 186 -0.72 1.28 -9.29
CA ILE A 186 -1.26 0.20 -8.49
C ILE A 186 -0.40 -1.04 -8.70
N TYR A 187 0.02 -1.69 -7.62
CA TYR A 187 0.72 -2.97 -7.66
C TYR A 187 -0.25 -4.12 -7.40
N ILE A 188 -0.31 -5.07 -8.31
CA ILE A 188 -1.03 -6.33 -8.11
C ILE A 188 -0.02 -7.38 -7.65
N ILE A 189 -0.14 -7.81 -6.39
CA ILE A 189 0.86 -8.66 -5.72
C ILE A 189 0.49 -10.14 -5.89
N ASN A 190 1.31 -10.89 -6.60
CA ASN A 190 1.25 -12.34 -6.62
C ASN A 190 2.28 -12.92 -5.64
N ILE A 191 1.82 -13.26 -4.44
CA ILE A 191 2.66 -13.80 -3.36
C ILE A 191 3.23 -15.16 -3.74
N ASP A 192 2.41 -16.03 -4.33
CA ASP A 192 2.80 -17.40 -4.69
C ASP A 192 3.93 -17.40 -5.73
N ALA A 193 3.86 -16.48 -6.70
CA ALA A 193 4.89 -16.29 -7.71
C ALA A 193 6.05 -15.38 -7.25
N GLY A 194 5.92 -14.69 -6.11
CA GLY A 194 6.88 -13.69 -5.66
C GLY A 194 7.07 -12.54 -6.66
N LYS A 195 5.96 -12.08 -7.28
CA LYS A 195 5.98 -11.07 -8.35
C LYS A 195 4.95 -9.96 -8.12
N VAL A 196 5.27 -8.77 -8.62
CA VAL A 196 4.36 -7.63 -8.73
C VAL A 196 4.05 -7.38 -10.21
N VAL A 197 2.79 -7.10 -10.50
CA VAL A 197 2.38 -6.48 -11.77
C VAL A 197 2.08 -5.01 -11.51
N GLU A 198 2.75 -4.12 -12.22
CA GLU A 198 2.47 -2.68 -12.18
C GLU A 198 1.32 -2.34 -13.12
N MET A 199 0.36 -1.56 -12.63
CA MET A 199 -0.77 -1.07 -13.40
C MET A 199 -0.89 0.44 -13.18
N ASP A 200 -0.87 1.22 -14.25
CA ASP A 200 -1.14 2.65 -14.13
C ASP A 200 -2.60 2.91 -13.69
N VAL A 201 -2.85 4.10 -13.17
CA VAL A 201 -4.12 4.44 -12.55
C VAL A 201 -5.27 4.37 -13.56
N ASP A 202 -5.08 4.86 -14.78
CA ASP A 202 -6.13 4.85 -15.80
C ASP A 202 -6.48 3.42 -16.23
N SER A 203 -5.47 2.59 -16.51
CA SER A 203 -5.68 1.17 -16.80
C SER A 203 -6.41 0.43 -15.67
N TYR A 204 -6.14 0.78 -14.41
CA TYR A 204 -6.86 0.21 -13.27
C TYR A 204 -8.34 0.57 -13.33
N PHE A 205 -8.67 1.86 -13.46
CA PHE A 205 -10.06 2.30 -13.59
C PHE A 205 -10.76 1.70 -14.80
N ASP A 206 -10.07 1.54 -15.94
CA ASP A 206 -10.69 0.95 -17.13
C ASP A 206 -11.00 -0.55 -16.95
N GLN A 207 -10.17 -1.29 -16.21
CA GLN A 207 -10.37 -2.72 -15.96
C GLN A 207 -11.43 -3.01 -14.88
N VAL A 208 -11.45 -2.22 -13.80
CA VAL A 208 -12.37 -2.46 -12.68
C VAL A 208 -13.59 -1.53 -12.69
N GLY A 209 -13.60 -0.49 -13.52
CA GLY A 209 -14.61 0.56 -13.53
C GLY A 209 -16.02 0.05 -13.72
N GLY A 210 -16.22 -0.93 -14.62
CA GLY A 210 -17.54 -1.57 -14.81
C GLY A 210 -18.00 -2.37 -13.59
N MET A 211 -17.08 -2.92 -12.80
CA MET A 211 -17.40 -3.62 -11.55
C MET A 211 -17.71 -2.63 -10.43
N LEU A 212 -16.91 -1.57 -10.31
CA LEU A 212 -17.10 -0.52 -9.30
C LEU A 212 -18.40 0.26 -9.56
N SER A 213 -18.72 0.62 -10.81
CA SER A 213 -19.95 1.35 -11.15
C SER A 213 -21.23 0.55 -10.91
N THR A 214 -21.14 -0.79 -10.93
CA THR A 214 -22.30 -1.68 -10.75
C THR A 214 -22.50 -2.08 -9.28
N GLY A 215 -21.44 -2.04 -8.47
CA GLY A 215 -21.46 -2.42 -7.06
C GLY A 215 -21.33 -1.25 -6.06
N MET A 216 -20.99 -0.05 -6.54
CA MET A 216 -20.83 1.17 -5.75
C MET A 216 -21.78 2.25 -6.30
N ASP A 217 -23.07 2.10 -6.03
CA ASP A 217 -23.97 3.26 -6.03
C ASP A 217 -23.59 4.13 -4.81
N LEU A 218 -22.52 4.93 -4.95
CA LEU A 218 -22.10 5.96 -4.00
C LEU A 218 -22.73 7.31 -4.36
#